data_AF-A0A6A7B9S1-F1
#
_entry.id   AF-A0A6A7B9S1-F1
#
_cell.length_a   1.000
_cell.length_b   1.000
_cell.length_c   1.000
_cell.angle_alpha   90.00
_cell.angle_beta   90.00
_cell.angle_gamma   90.00
#
_symmetry.space_group_name_H-M   'P 1'
#
loop_
_entity.id
_entity.type
_entity.pdbx_description
1 polymer ?
#
loop_
_entity_poly.entity_id
_entity_poly.type
_entity_poly.pdbx_seq_one_letter_code
_entity_poly.pdbx_strand_id
1 'polypeptide(L)'
;DGADKMYVNRSDRRDPEVFQLYSQWLYTNRIAVQVHPSMKTNEKGVEEDTEKVSLSHLFRSYLLGETLADSTYQTAVIRTLIRWVRKEDTYPANLLICSVYQGTTKGSPLRKLLVDFWVWEASAEWLTDSLVEDTCAEFAQNIISALVKQRPRPTCDNSEKDLRPWIATPGIY
;
A
#
# COMPACT_ATOMS: atom_id res chain seq x y z
N ASP A 1 2.04 -10.39 -34.78
CA ASP A 1 1.27 -9.34 -34.11
C ASP A 1 0.34 -9.94 -33.09
N GLY A 2 0.44 -9.47 -31.84
CA GLY A 2 -0.42 -9.96 -30.74
C GLY A 2 0.31 -10.12 -29.41
N ALA A 3 0.89 -9.01 -28.93
CA ALA A 3 1.10 -8.65 -27.53
C ALA A 3 1.56 -9.75 -26.55
N ASP A 4 2.88 -9.81 -26.40
CA ASP A 4 3.58 -9.51 -25.15
C ASP A 4 2.78 -9.75 -23.85
N LYS A 5 2.62 -11.03 -23.51
CA LYS A 5 2.39 -11.41 -22.11
C LYS A 5 3.71 -11.16 -21.39
N MET A 6 3.90 -9.92 -20.92
CA MET A 6 4.99 -9.55 -20.03
C MET A 6 5.03 -10.58 -18.90
N TYR A 7 6.07 -11.39 -18.96
CA TYR A 7 6.40 -12.39 -17.98
C TYR A 7 6.40 -11.72 -16.61
N VAL A 8 5.43 -12.09 -15.76
CA VAL A 8 5.50 -11.85 -14.31
C VAL A 8 6.80 -12.50 -13.86
N ASN A 9 7.81 -11.67 -13.73
CA ASN A 9 9.18 -12.10 -13.53
C ASN A 9 9.27 -12.69 -12.12
N ARG A 10 9.19 -14.01 -12.00
CA ARG A 10 9.64 -14.80 -10.84
C ARG A 10 11.17 -14.68 -10.68
N SER A 11 11.68 -13.46 -10.65
CA SER A 11 13.10 -13.12 -10.49
C SER A 11 13.35 -12.42 -9.15
N ASP A 12 12.58 -12.72 -8.11
CA ASP A 12 12.91 -12.27 -6.74
C ASP A 12 14.28 -12.76 -6.26
N ARG A 13 14.84 -13.84 -6.87
CA ARG A 13 16.22 -14.28 -6.61
C ARG A 13 17.30 -13.46 -7.31
N ARG A 14 16.95 -12.60 -8.27
CA ARG A 14 17.91 -11.96 -9.19
C ARG A 14 17.98 -10.45 -9.08
N ASP A 15 17.31 -9.83 -8.11
CA ASP A 15 17.55 -8.43 -7.80
C ASP A 15 18.72 -8.36 -6.79
N PRO A 16 19.95 -8.06 -7.24
CA PRO A 16 21.13 -8.06 -6.38
C PRO A 16 21.01 -7.04 -5.24
N GLU A 17 20.25 -5.96 -5.45
CA GLU A 17 20.08 -4.90 -4.45
C GLU A 17 19.22 -5.39 -3.27
N VAL A 18 18.12 -6.09 -3.55
CA VAL A 18 17.23 -6.62 -2.51
C VAL A 18 17.93 -7.72 -1.71
N PHE A 19 18.75 -8.55 -2.37
CA PHE A 19 19.56 -9.57 -1.70
C PHE A 19 20.69 -8.96 -0.85
N GLN A 20 21.26 -7.83 -1.28
CA GLN A 20 22.23 -7.08 -0.48
C GLN A 20 21.59 -6.52 0.79
N LEU A 21 20.37 -5.96 0.70
CA LEU A 21 19.61 -5.50 1.88
C LEU A 21 19.31 -6.64 2.85
N TYR A 22 18.94 -7.81 2.33
CA TYR A 22 18.73 -9.00 3.16
C TYR A 22 20.03 -9.47 3.83
N SER A 23 21.14 -9.50 3.10
CA SER A 23 22.46 -9.83 3.64
C SER A 23 22.84 -8.87 4.78
N GLN A 24 22.64 -7.57 4.58
CA GLN A 24 22.86 -6.58 5.63
C GLN A 24 21.99 -6.83 6.86
N TRP A 25 20.71 -7.18 6.67
CA TRP A 25 19.83 -7.55 7.77
C TRP A 25 20.35 -8.77 8.54
N LEU A 26 20.84 -9.82 7.88
CA LEU A 26 21.38 -11.00 8.56
C LEU A 26 22.56 -10.67 9.49
N TYR A 27 23.41 -9.72 9.11
CA TYR A 27 24.57 -9.33 9.92
C TYR A 27 24.29 -8.26 10.97
N THR A 28 23.35 -7.34 10.70
CA THR A 28 23.11 -6.17 11.56
C THR A 28 21.82 -6.24 12.35
N ASN A 29 20.91 -7.14 11.97
CA ASN A 29 19.53 -7.21 12.41
C ASN A 29 18.75 -5.89 12.20
N ARG A 30 19.16 -5.09 11.21
CA ARG A 30 18.53 -3.81 10.84
C ARG A 30 18.14 -3.83 9.36
N ILE A 31 16.93 -3.35 9.08
CA ILE A 31 16.47 -3.15 7.70
C ILE A 31 17.08 -1.86 7.19
N ALA A 32 17.93 -1.96 6.17
CA ALA A 32 18.41 -0.80 5.45
C ALA A 32 17.30 -0.24 4.56
N VAL A 33 17.18 1.08 4.60
CA VAL A 33 16.20 1.83 3.81
C VAL A 33 17.00 2.60 2.78
N GLN A 34 16.78 2.30 1.49
CA GLN A 34 17.41 3.09 0.44
C GLN A 34 16.71 4.45 0.32
N VAL A 35 17.53 5.49 0.39
CA VAL A 35 17.16 6.88 0.14
C VAL A 35 17.75 7.32 -1.20
N HIS A 36 16.95 8.01 -2.00
CA HIS A 36 17.43 8.66 -3.23
C HIS A 36 17.41 10.18 -3.05
N PRO A 37 18.37 10.89 -3.66
CA PRO A 37 18.30 12.33 -3.76
C PRO A 37 17.02 12.72 -4.49
N SER A 38 16.26 13.63 -3.91
CA SER A 38 15.01 14.15 -4.43
C SER A 38 14.98 15.65 -4.20
N MET A 39 14.64 16.42 -5.22
CA MET A 39 14.42 17.84 -5.05
C MET A 39 13.00 18.06 -4.56
N LYS A 40 12.84 18.77 -3.44
CA LYS A 40 11.55 19.32 -3.03
C LYS A 40 11.60 20.83 -3.22
N THR A 41 10.65 21.36 -3.99
CA THR A 41 10.47 22.81 -4.09
C THR A 41 9.67 23.26 -2.88
N ASN A 42 10.24 24.14 -2.06
CA ASN A 42 9.51 24.71 -0.94
C ASN A 42 8.49 25.77 -1.41
N GLU A 43 7.68 26.26 -0.48
CA GLU A 43 6.65 27.29 -0.72
C GLU A 43 7.20 28.60 -1.31
N LYS A 44 8.52 28.82 -1.20
CA LYS A 44 9.25 29.98 -1.72
C LYS A 44 9.90 29.72 -3.08
N GLY A 45 9.64 28.56 -3.70
CA GLY A 45 10.22 28.20 -5.00
C GLY A 45 11.68 27.79 -4.95
N VAL A 46 12.26 27.58 -3.76
CA VAL A 46 13.65 27.14 -3.60
C VAL A 46 13.69 25.62 -3.61
N GLU A 47 14.53 25.06 -4.48
CA GLU A 47 14.81 23.63 -4.54
C GLU A 47 15.72 23.26 -3.37
N GLU A 48 15.23 22.38 -2.49
CA GLU A 48 15.96 21.84 -1.36
C GLU A 48 16.29 20.37 -1.64
N ASP A 49 17.55 20.00 -1.40
CA ASP A 49 17.99 18.61 -1.47
C ASP A 49 17.33 17.82 -0.33
N THR A 50 16.43 16.92 -0.69
CA THR A 50 15.74 16.04 0.26
C THR A 50 16.00 14.58 -0.07
N GLU A 51 16.15 13.75 0.95
CA GLU A 51 16.29 12.31 0.76
C GLU A 51 14.90 11.67 0.75
N LYS A 52 14.47 11.13 -0.39
CA LYS A 52 13.21 10.38 -0.48
C LYS A 52 13.48 8.89 -0.35
N VAL A 53 12.90 8.30 0.69
CA VAL A 53 12.90 6.84 0.87
C VAL A 53 12.11 6.18 -0.26
N SER A 54 12.72 5.17 -0.88
CA SER A 54 12.02 4.33 -1.84
C SER A 54 11.23 3.24 -1.12
N LEU A 55 9.92 3.46 -0.95
CA LEU A 55 9.00 2.44 -0.45
C LEU A 55 9.07 1.14 -1.27
N SER A 56 9.33 1.24 -2.57
CA SER A 56 9.48 0.10 -3.48
C SER A 56 10.48 -0.92 -2.95
N HIS A 57 11.61 -0.48 -2.39
CA HIS A 57 12.61 -1.39 -1.81
C HIS A 57 12.07 -2.14 -0.60
N LEU A 58 11.31 -1.48 0.29
CA LEU A 58 10.69 -2.16 1.44
C LEU A 58 9.69 -3.23 0.98
N PHE A 59 8.89 -2.94 -0.05
CA PHE A 59 7.96 -3.90 -0.63
C PHE A 59 8.70 -5.11 -1.22
N ARG A 60 9.74 -4.88 -2.03
CA ARG A 60 10.58 -5.96 -2.58
C ARG A 60 11.29 -6.76 -1.49
N SER A 61 11.79 -6.11 -0.45
CA SER A 61 12.37 -6.77 0.72
C SER A 61 11.36 -7.70 1.39
N TYR A 62 10.10 -7.29 1.53
CA TYR A 62 9.05 -8.15 2.06
C TYR A 62 8.80 -9.38 1.17
N LEU A 63 8.71 -9.18 -0.15
CA LEU A 63 8.52 -10.26 -1.13
C LEU A 63 9.68 -11.25 -1.12
N LEU A 64 10.92 -10.76 -0.98
CA LEU A 64 12.08 -11.62 -0.78
C LEU A 64 11.94 -12.45 0.51
N GLY A 65 11.49 -11.84 1.61
CA GLY A 65 11.18 -12.55 2.85
C GLY A 65 10.12 -13.64 2.68
N GLU A 66 9.10 -13.41 1.86
CA GLU A 66 8.08 -14.43 1.53
C GLU A 66 8.71 -15.59 0.74
N THR A 67 9.55 -15.27 -0.24
CA THR A 67 10.28 -16.27 -1.04
C THR A 67 11.25 -17.10 -0.20
N LEU A 68 11.88 -16.50 0.81
CA LEU A 68 12.81 -17.15 1.73
C LEU A 68 12.10 -17.81 2.93
N ALA A 69 10.78 -17.63 3.06
CA ALA A 69 9.98 -18.02 4.23
C ALA A 69 10.54 -17.48 5.57
N ASP A 70 11.15 -16.29 5.55
CA ASP A 70 11.71 -15.64 6.74
C ASP A 70 10.71 -14.65 7.35
N SER A 71 9.88 -15.18 8.25
CA SER A 71 8.88 -14.38 8.97
C SER A 71 9.48 -13.30 9.89
N THR A 72 10.72 -13.48 10.36
CA THR A 72 11.39 -12.50 11.23
C THR A 72 11.80 -11.28 10.41
N TYR A 73 12.38 -11.52 9.24
CA TYR A 73 12.70 -10.48 8.28
C TYR A 73 11.45 -9.74 7.81
N GLN A 74 10.39 -10.45 7.42
CA GLN A 74 9.10 -9.86 7.04
C GLN A 74 8.53 -8.94 8.12
N THR A 75 8.58 -9.39 9.38
CA THR A 75 8.11 -8.60 10.53
C THR A 75 8.97 -7.35 10.71
N ALA A 76 10.28 -7.44 10.54
CA ALA A 76 11.19 -6.31 10.63
C ALA A 76 10.94 -5.28 9.50
N VAL A 77 10.65 -5.75 8.29
CA VAL A 77 10.27 -4.90 7.15
C VAL A 77 8.95 -4.18 7.42
N ILE A 78 7.90 -4.89 7.87
CA ILE A 78 6.61 -4.28 8.26
C ILE A 78 6.80 -3.22 9.33
N ARG A 79 7.57 -3.49 10.39
CA ARG A 79 7.84 -2.51 11.46
C ARG A 79 8.55 -1.28 10.92
N THR A 80 9.43 -1.45 9.94
CA THR A 80 10.16 -0.35 9.31
C THR A 80 9.23 0.48 8.42
N LEU A 81 8.33 -0.16 7.67
CA LEU A 81 7.29 0.50 6.89
C LEU A 81 6.36 1.34 7.79
N ILE A 82 5.86 0.78 8.89
CA ILE A 82 4.99 1.50 9.84
C ILE A 82 5.71 2.72 10.43
N ARG A 83 6.96 2.55 10.86
CA ARG A 83 7.78 3.66 11.37
C ARG A 83 7.95 4.77 10.34
N TRP A 84 8.10 4.40 9.07
CA TRP A 84 8.27 5.36 7.99
C TRP A 84 6.97 6.12 7.70
N VAL A 85 5.85 5.42 7.51
CA VAL A 85 4.55 6.04 7.27
C VAL A 85 4.21 7.01 8.39
N ARG A 86 4.43 6.62 9.66
CA ARG A 86 4.21 7.49 10.81
C ARG A 86 5.11 8.75 10.82
N LYS A 87 6.30 8.68 10.23
CA LYS A 87 7.27 9.79 10.23
C LYS A 87 6.99 10.76 9.08
N GLU A 88 6.76 10.23 7.88
CA GLU A 88 6.68 11.01 6.64
C GLU A 88 5.24 11.30 6.19
N ASP A 89 4.24 10.76 6.90
CA ASP A 89 2.81 10.87 6.59
C ASP A 89 2.49 10.58 5.12
N THR A 90 3.22 9.61 4.56
CA THR A 90 3.16 9.24 3.16
C THR A 90 2.78 7.77 3.07
N TYR A 91 1.89 7.44 2.14
CA TYR A 91 1.32 6.10 2.02
C TYR A 91 1.71 5.45 0.68
N PRO A 92 1.67 4.10 0.60
CA PRO A 92 2.04 3.37 -0.62
C PRO A 92 1.13 3.70 -1.81
N ALA A 93 1.74 3.90 -3.00
CA ALA A 93 1.01 4.13 -4.24
C ALA A 93 0.30 2.87 -4.78
N ASN A 94 -0.76 3.07 -5.57
CA ASN A 94 -1.62 2.01 -6.11
C ASN A 94 -0.86 0.90 -6.87
N LEU A 95 0.10 1.28 -7.72
CA LEU A 95 0.95 0.34 -8.47
C LEU A 95 1.75 -0.59 -7.54
N LEU A 96 2.23 -0.08 -6.40
CA LEU A 96 2.95 -0.91 -5.43
C LEU A 96 2.01 -1.90 -4.75
N ILE A 97 0.78 -1.49 -4.44
CA ILE A 97 -0.25 -2.35 -3.85
C ILE A 97 -0.55 -3.54 -4.78
N CYS A 98 -0.68 -3.30 -6.09
CA CYS A 98 -0.87 -4.35 -7.08
C CYS A 98 0.24 -5.40 -7.01
N SER A 99 1.50 -4.95 -7.01
CA SER A 99 2.67 -5.83 -6.97
C SER A 99 2.70 -6.72 -5.70
N VAL A 100 2.29 -6.19 -4.55
CA VAL A 100 2.17 -6.96 -3.30
C VAL A 100 1.12 -8.04 -3.41
N TYR A 101 -0.06 -7.72 -3.96
CA TYR A 101 -1.15 -8.68 -4.12
C TYR A 101 -0.82 -9.76 -5.17
N GLN A 102 0.05 -9.49 -6.13
CA GLN A 102 0.55 -10.51 -7.05
C GLN A 102 1.65 -11.39 -6.43
N GLY A 103 2.51 -10.80 -5.59
CA GLY A 103 3.70 -11.46 -5.04
C GLY A 103 3.51 -12.17 -3.69
N THR A 104 2.40 -11.97 -3.00
CA THR A 104 2.16 -12.58 -1.67
C THR A 104 1.00 -13.57 -1.70
N THR A 105 0.85 -14.37 -0.65
CA THR A 105 -0.31 -15.27 -0.49
C THR A 105 -1.51 -14.59 0.16
N LYS A 106 -2.71 -15.19 0.02
CA LYS A 106 -3.90 -14.76 0.75
C LYS A 106 -3.64 -14.83 2.26
N GLY A 107 -3.97 -13.76 2.97
CA GLY A 107 -3.75 -13.65 4.42
C GLY A 107 -2.39 -13.08 4.82
N SER A 108 -1.51 -12.75 3.86
CA SER A 108 -0.23 -12.10 4.10
C SER A 108 -0.39 -10.86 5.01
N PRO A 109 0.40 -10.73 6.10
CA PRO A 109 0.36 -9.57 6.99
C PRO A 109 0.49 -8.23 6.28
N LEU A 110 1.32 -8.14 5.24
CA LEU A 110 1.50 -6.90 4.48
C LEU A 110 0.21 -6.47 3.75
N ARG A 111 -0.55 -7.42 3.18
CA ARG A 111 -1.84 -7.10 2.55
C ARG A 111 -2.82 -6.49 3.55
N LYS A 112 -2.87 -7.04 4.77
CA LYS A 112 -3.73 -6.51 5.85
C LYS A 112 -3.34 -5.09 6.22
N LEU A 113 -2.04 -4.83 6.38
CA LEU A 113 -1.54 -3.48 6.69
C LEU A 113 -1.90 -2.45 5.61
N LEU A 114 -1.81 -2.82 4.32
CA LEU A 114 -2.19 -1.93 3.22
C LEU A 114 -3.68 -1.57 3.25
N VAL A 115 -4.54 -2.54 3.59
CA VAL A 115 -5.97 -2.31 3.76
C VAL A 115 -6.22 -1.41 4.96
N ASP A 116 -5.53 -1.62 6.08
CA ASP A 116 -5.64 -0.78 7.27
C ASP A 116 -5.27 0.67 6.94
N PHE A 117 -4.15 0.92 6.24
CA PHE A 117 -3.80 2.27 5.79
C PHE A 117 -4.93 2.95 5.00
N TRP A 118 -5.55 2.23 4.07
CA TRP A 118 -6.65 2.78 3.29
C TRP A 118 -7.91 3.04 4.11
N VAL A 119 -8.28 2.14 5.00
CA VAL A 119 -9.50 2.27 5.81
C VAL A 119 -9.42 3.46 6.76
N TRP A 120 -8.22 3.77 7.26
CA TRP A 120 -8.02 4.83 8.25
C TRP A 120 -7.69 6.19 7.63
N GLU A 121 -7.01 6.23 6.49
CA GLU A 121 -6.37 7.46 5.99
C GLU A 121 -6.81 7.86 4.57
N ALA A 122 -7.44 6.95 3.81
CA ALA A 122 -7.85 7.30 2.46
C ALA A 122 -8.90 8.41 2.46
N SER A 123 -8.59 9.50 1.75
CA SER A 123 -9.52 10.59 1.47
C SER A 123 -10.07 10.46 0.05
N ALA A 124 -11.02 11.33 -0.33
CA ALA A 124 -11.53 11.39 -1.69
C ALA A 124 -10.42 11.66 -2.74
N GLU A 125 -9.29 12.24 -2.34
CA GLU A 125 -8.15 12.52 -3.22
C GLU A 125 -7.39 11.26 -3.64
N TRP A 126 -7.54 10.17 -2.90
CA TRP A 126 -6.91 8.89 -3.24
C TRP A 126 -7.75 8.07 -4.22
N LEU A 127 -9.01 8.47 -4.43
CA LEU A 127 -9.89 7.80 -5.37
C LEU A 127 -9.50 8.18 -6.79
N THR A 128 -9.37 7.16 -7.62
CA THR A 128 -9.18 7.28 -9.06
C THR A 128 -10.47 6.86 -9.77
N ASP A 129 -10.56 7.15 -11.07
CA ASP A 129 -11.71 6.76 -11.88
C ASP A 129 -11.95 5.24 -11.88
N SER A 130 -10.87 4.44 -11.77
CA SER A 130 -10.94 2.98 -11.68
C SER A 130 -9.94 2.41 -10.67
N LEU A 131 -10.36 2.40 -9.39
CA LEU A 131 -9.56 1.84 -8.29
C LEU A 131 -9.13 0.38 -8.56
N VAL A 132 -9.98 -0.40 -9.22
CA VAL A 132 -9.73 -1.81 -9.52
C VAL A 132 -8.59 -1.99 -10.54
N GLU A 133 -8.52 -1.11 -11.54
CA GLU A 133 -7.47 -1.12 -12.56
C GLU A 133 -6.13 -0.65 -11.99
N ASP A 134 -6.14 0.38 -11.14
CA ASP A 134 -4.92 0.95 -10.57
C ASP A 134 -4.30 0.11 -9.45
N THR A 135 -5.12 -0.65 -8.74
CA THR A 135 -4.69 -1.53 -7.64
C THR A 135 -4.82 -2.99 -8.03
N CYS A 136 -5.84 -3.69 -7.55
CA CYS A 136 -6.30 -4.97 -8.06
C CYS A 136 -7.69 -5.28 -7.48
N ALA A 137 -8.46 -6.14 -8.15
CA ALA A 137 -9.81 -6.50 -7.72
C ALA A 137 -9.86 -7.09 -6.29
N GLU A 138 -8.85 -7.89 -5.92
CA GLU A 138 -8.77 -8.48 -4.58
C GLU A 138 -8.52 -7.42 -3.50
N PHE A 139 -7.72 -6.40 -3.78
CA PHE A 139 -7.49 -5.29 -2.85
C PHE A 139 -8.76 -4.46 -2.67
N ALA A 140 -9.40 -4.07 -3.78
CA ALA A 140 -10.66 -3.31 -3.74
C ALA A 140 -11.74 -4.05 -2.94
N GLN A 141 -11.88 -5.37 -3.12
CA GLN A 141 -12.81 -6.18 -2.34
C GLN A 141 -12.47 -6.18 -0.84
N ASN A 142 -11.18 -6.26 -0.48
CA ASN A 142 -10.76 -6.21 0.91
C ASN A 142 -11.01 -4.85 1.56
N ILE A 143 -10.76 -3.75 0.83
CA ILE A 143 -11.11 -2.39 1.29
C ILE A 143 -12.61 -2.29 1.53
N ILE A 144 -13.46 -2.67 0.56
CA ILE A 144 -14.92 -2.57 0.70
C ILE A 144 -15.39 -3.36 1.93
N SER A 145 -14.89 -4.58 2.11
CA SER A 145 -15.20 -5.42 3.27
C SER A 145 -14.77 -4.76 4.59
N ALA A 146 -13.59 -4.16 4.63
CA ALA A 146 -13.06 -3.50 5.82
C ALA A 146 -13.80 -2.18 6.13
N LEU A 147 -14.08 -1.35 5.11
CA LEU A 147 -14.85 -0.12 5.24
C LEU A 147 -16.28 -0.39 5.73
N VAL A 148 -16.95 -1.43 5.22
CA VAL A 148 -18.31 -1.80 5.69
C VAL A 148 -18.30 -2.22 7.16
N LYS A 149 -17.22 -2.87 7.63
CA LYS A 149 -17.08 -3.25 9.05
C LYS A 149 -16.77 -2.05 9.94
N GLN A 150 -15.97 -1.11 9.45
CA GLN A 150 -15.55 0.07 10.20
C GLN A 150 -16.63 1.16 10.24
N ARG A 151 -17.38 1.32 9.14
CA ARG A 151 -18.40 2.36 9.02
C ARG A 151 -19.59 2.04 9.94
N PRO A 152 -20.01 2.99 10.80
CA PRO A 152 -21.24 2.83 11.55
C PRO A 152 -22.41 2.74 10.58
N ARG A 153 -23.31 1.77 10.81
CA ARG A 153 -24.57 1.70 10.05
C ARG A 153 -25.31 3.02 10.26
N PRO A 154 -25.72 3.72 9.20
CA PRO A 154 -26.54 4.92 9.34
C PRO A 154 -27.78 4.56 10.15
N THR A 155 -27.91 5.11 11.36
CA THR A 155 -29.01 4.79 12.27
C THR A 155 -30.29 5.37 11.69
N CYS A 156 -31.25 4.51 11.35
CA CYS A 156 -32.63 4.90 11.11
C CYS A 156 -33.31 5.06 12.47
N ASP A 157 -33.01 6.16 13.18
CA ASP A 157 -33.76 6.47 14.40
C ASP A 157 -35.12 7.04 13.98
N ASN A 158 -36.19 6.48 14.52
CA ASN A 158 -37.59 6.66 14.08
C ASN A 158 -38.18 8.04 14.43
N SER A 159 -37.37 9.11 14.36
CA SER A 159 -37.82 10.50 14.41
C SER A 159 -37.51 11.19 13.08
N GLU A 160 -38.53 11.23 12.22
CA GLU A 160 -38.74 12.22 11.14
C GLU A 160 -37.71 12.38 10.01
N LYS A 161 -36.59 11.65 10.00
CA LYS A 161 -35.57 11.77 8.95
C LYS A 161 -34.94 10.43 8.59
N ASP A 162 -35.74 9.56 8.00
CA ASP A 162 -35.26 8.42 7.21
C ASP A 162 -34.61 8.95 5.91
N LEU A 163 -33.48 9.66 6.05
CA LEU A 163 -32.73 10.36 4.98
C LEU A 163 -31.94 9.39 4.11
N ARG A 164 -32.49 8.21 3.82
CA ARG A 164 -31.92 7.37 2.79
C ARG A 164 -31.92 8.18 1.50
N PRO A 165 -30.79 8.34 0.80
CA PRO A 165 -30.70 9.21 -0.38
C PRO A 165 -31.76 8.91 -1.45
N TRP A 166 -32.15 7.65 -1.64
CA TRP A 166 -33.21 7.23 -2.55
C TRP A 166 -34.64 7.52 -2.07
N ILE A 167 -34.83 7.84 -0.79
CA ILE A 167 -36.11 8.31 -0.23
C ILE A 167 -36.15 9.84 -0.24
N ALA A 168 -35.04 10.48 0.16
CA ALA A 168 -34.95 11.94 0.24
C ALA A 168 -34.94 12.61 -1.13
N THR A 169 -34.26 12.00 -2.11
CA THR A 169 -34.12 12.53 -3.47
C THR A 169 -34.24 11.38 -4.49
N PRO A 170 -35.46 10.91 -4.82
CA PRO A 170 -35.62 9.81 -5.77
C PRO A 170 -35.32 10.18 -7.23
N GLY A 171 -35.43 11.46 -7.61
CA GLY A 171 -35.28 11.90 -9.00
C GLY A 171 -33.85 12.16 -9.49
N ILE A 172 -32.82 11.88 -8.67
CA ILE A 172 -31.40 12.05 -9.03
C ILE A 172 -30.71 10.75 -9.44
N TYR A 173 -31.45 9.64 -9.44
CA TYR A 173 -31.04 8.31 -9.91
C TYR A 173 -31.67 8.03 -11.27
#